data_AF-A0A3B8LLC9-F1
#
_entry.id   AF-A0A3B8LLC9-F1
#
_cell.length_a   1.000
_cell.length_b   1.000
_cell.length_c   1.000
_cell.angle_alpha   90.00
_cell.angle_beta   90.00
_cell.angle_gamma   90.00
#
_symmetry.space_group_name_H-M   'P 1'
#
loop_
_entity.id
_entity.type
_entity.pdbx_description
1 polymer ?
#
loop_
_entity_poly.entity_id
_entity_poly.type
_entity_poly.pdbx_seq_one_letter_code
_entity_poly.pdbx_strand_id
1 'polypeptide(L)'
;MSRGTDISQFKRVYRQRNEGEFPDQLTITLQKEADLKYGENPNQQAALYILDEIEGKRARQIAEWTDIQSVRKDGRGKGGLSLTNLMDITRAMDNLKFFEVPAVAIMKHNIISGFAKQNHVDQSLAEIYRLARDADRRSNFGGTVVLNRPLDADTTEA
;
A
#
# COMPACT_ATOMS: atom_id res chain seq x y z
N MET A 1 8.86 -18.77 2.79
CA MET A 1 7.62 -18.88 3.60
C MET A 1 8.01 -18.70 5.05
N SER A 2 7.73 -17.53 5.64
CA SER A 2 7.88 -17.34 7.08
C SER A 2 6.92 -18.31 7.77
N ARG A 3 7.44 -19.20 8.62
CA ARG A 3 6.59 -20.08 9.43
C ARG A 3 5.80 -19.17 10.37
N GLY A 4 4.48 -19.11 10.20
CA GLY A 4 3.63 -18.38 11.14
C GLY A 4 3.91 -18.85 12.56
N THR A 5 3.92 -17.92 13.52
CA THR A 5 4.11 -18.25 14.94
C THR A 5 3.04 -19.25 15.36
N ASP A 6 3.42 -20.39 15.92
CA ASP A 6 2.48 -21.35 16.49
C ASP A 6 1.77 -20.70 17.69
N ILE A 7 0.48 -20.39 17.51
CA ILE A 7 -0.37 -19.74 18.51
C ILE A 7 -1.27 -20.72 19.26
N SER A 8 -1.03 -22.04 19.15
CA SER A 8 -1.81 -23.08 19.83
C SER A 8 -1.87 -22.89 21.36
N GLN A 9 -0.87 -22.23 21.95
CA GLN A 9 -0.86 -21.83 23.37
C GLN A 9 -1.01 -20.31 23.57
N PHE A 10 -2.06 -19.74 22.99
CA PHE A 10 -2.37 -18.30 22.98
C PHE A 10 -2.09 -17.59 24.31
N LYS A 11 -2.60 -18.09 25.45
CA LYS A 11 -2.39 -17.46 26.77
C LYS A 11 -0.92 -17.35 27.20
N ARG A 12 -0.06 -18.29 26.78
CA ARG A 12 1.38 -18.27 27.08
C ARG A 12 2.11 -17.26 26.18
N VAL A 13 1.78 -17.26 24.89
CA VAL A 13 2.38 -16.35 23.89
C VAL A 13 2.12 -14.89 24.25
N TYR A 14 0.93 -14.53 24.75
CA TYR A 14 0.63 -13.14 25.17
C TYR A 14 1.27 -12.70 26.49
N ARG A 15 1.82 -13.65 27.27
CA ARG A 15 2.41 -13.36 28.60
C ARG A 15 3.94 -13.37 28.59
N GLN A 16 4.56 -13.78 27.49
CA GLN A 16 6.00 -13.88 27.36
C GLN A 16 6.48 -12.90 26.29
N ARG A 17 7.61 -12.24 26.55
CA ARG A 17 8.29 -11.43 25.55
C ARG A 17 8.92 -12.38 24.53
N ASN A 18 8.68 -12.14 23.25
CA ASN A 18 9.48 -12.76 22.20
C ASN A 18 10.83 -12.05 22.15
N GLU A 19 11.92 -12.79 22.37
CA GLU A 19 13.27 -12.33 22.11
C GLU A 19 13.58 -12.58 20.63
N GLY A 20 14.03 -11.53 19.93
CA GLY A 20 14.38 -11.59 18.52
C GLY A 20 15.88 -11.39 18.32
N GLU A 21 16.40 -11.85 17.18
CA GLU A 21 17.81 -11.73 16.80
C GLU A 21 18.09 -10.35 16.19
N PHE A 22 17.88 -9.28 16.97
CA PHE A 22 18.21 -7.92 16.54
C PHE A 22 19.67 -7.59 16.93
N PRO A 23 20.44 -6.92 16.06
CA PRO A 23 21.83 -6.58 16.38
C PRO A 23 21.90 -5.44 17.42
N ASP A 24 22.99 -5.41 18.19
CA ASP A 24 23.27 -4.33 19.15
C ASP A 24 23.48 -2.97 18.46
N GLN A 25 23.89 -2.97 17.19
CA GLN A 25 24.08 -1.78 16.35
C GLN A 25 23.55 -2.04 14.93
N LEU A 26 22.82 -1.05 14.39
CA LEU A 26 22.25 -1.10 13.04
C LEU A 26 22.54 0.21 12.30
N THR A 27 23.13 0.09 11.10
CA THR A 27 23.34 1.21 10.17
C THR A 27 22.52 0.98 8.92
N ILE A 28 21.72 1.98 8.51
CA ILE A 28 20.88 1.93 7.31
C ILE A 28 21.32 3.06 6.36
N THR A 29 21.71 2.70 5.14
CA THR A 29 22.05 3.63 4.06
C THR A 29 20.95 3.62 3.02
N LEU A 30 20.48 4.80 2.60
CA LEU A 30 19.38 4.94 1.64
C LEU A 30 19.75 5.97 0.57
N GLN A 31 19.26 5.76 -0.66
CA GLN A 31 19.39 6.71 -1.76
C GLN A 31 18.11 7.55 -1.87
N LYS A 32 18.23 8.87 -2.03
CA LYS A 32 17.08 9.74 -2.29
C LYS A 32 16.59 9.54 -3.73
N GLU A 33 15.32 9.19 -3.88
CA GLU A 33 14.66 8.98 -5.17
C GLU A 33 13.98 10.28 -5.66
N ALA A 34 13.18 10.92 -4.78
CA ALA A 34 12.43 12.11 -5.16
C ALA A 34 12.04 12.97 -3.94
N ASP A 35 11.83 14.27 -4.17
CA ASP A 35 11.07 15.11 -3.25
C ASP A 35 9.56 14.84 -3.41
N LEU A 36 8.84 14.87 -2.28
CA LEU A 36 7.39 14.79 -2.26
C LEU A 36 6.79 16.20 -2.23
N LYS A 37 5.51 16.30 -2.59
CA LYS A 37 4.80 17.58 -2.59
C LYS A 37 4.82 18.25 -1.20
N TYR A 38 4.58 17.44 -0.17
CA TYR A 38 4.69 17.78 1.26
C TYR A 38 4.62 16.48 2.08
N GLY A 39 4.89 16.59 3.38
CA GLY A 39 4.78 15.51 4.37
C GLY A 39 3.34 15.11 4.67
N GLU A 40 3.00 14.95 5.94
CA GLU A 40 1.61 14.70 6.33
C GLU A 40 0.76 15.96 6.18
N ASN A 41 1.36 17.12 6.40
CA ASN A 41 0.74 18.44 6.33
C ASN A 41 1.47 19.35 5.32
N PRO A 42 0.79 20.33 4.70
CA PRO A 42 1.37 21.18 3.64
C PRO A 42 2.62 21.98 4.03
N ASN A 43 2.79 22.27 5.32
CA ASN A 43 3.94 23.00 5.85
C ASN A 43 5.17 22.12 6.12
N GLN A 44 5.09 20.81 5.86
CA GLN A 44 6.16 19.85 6.12
C GLN A 44 6.85 19.46 4.81
N GLN A 45 8.18 19.53 4.78
CA GLN A 45 8.98 18.96 3.70
C GLN A 45 9.02 17.43 3.82
N ALA A 46 9.10 16.72 2.69
CA ALA A 46 9.25 15.27 2.67
C ALA A 46 9.95 14.79 1.40
N ALA A 47 10.60 13.63 1.49
CA ALA A 47 11.27 12.99 0.37
C ALA A 47 11.12 11.47 0.46
N LEU A 48 11.11 10.82 -0.70
CA LEU A 48 11.17 9.37 -0.85
C LEU A 48 12.63 8.92 -0.92
N TYR A 49 12.97 7.98 -0.05
CA TYR A 49 14.25 7.29 -0.05
C TYR A 49 14.04 5.81 -0.35
N ILE A 50 14.95 5.25 -1.13
CA ILE A 50 14.97 3.85 -1.54
C ILE A 50 16.17 3.13 -0.91
N LEU A 51 16.01 1.83 -0.69
CA LEU A 51 17.07 0.94 -0.23
C LEU A 51 17.48 0.10 -1.42
N ASP A 52 18.72 0.22 -1.87
CA ASP A 52 19.14 -0.46 -3.11
C ASP A 52 19.14 -1.97 -2.95
N GLU A 53 19.67 -2.49 -1.84
CA GLU A 53 19.83 -3.92 -1.61
C GLU A 53 19.50 -4.34 -0.17
N ILE A 54 18.83 -5.48 -0.04
CA ILE A 54 18.71 -6.25 1.20
C ILE A 54 19.30 -7.63 0.92
N GLU A 55 20.33 -8.04 1.66
CA GLU A 55 20.95 -9.37 1.54
C GLU A 55 21.37 -9.72 0.09
N GLY A 56 21.90 -8.75 -0.66
CA GLY A 56 22.33 -8.93 -2.05
C GLY A 56 21.18 -9.09 -3.06
N LYS A 57 19.94 -8.76 -2.67
CA LYS A 57 18.79 -8.69 -3.56
C LYS A 57 18.30 -7.26 -3.65
N ARG A 58 18.02 -6.81 -4.87
CA ARG A 58 17.37 -5.51 -5.11
C ARG A 58 16.06 -5.46 -4.33
N ALA A 59 15.91 -4.47 -3.45
CA ALA A 59 14.70 -4.36 -2.65
C ALA A 59 13.54 -3.96 -3.59
N ARG A 60 12.52 -4.80 -3.70
CA ARG A 60 11.28 -4.43 -4.41
C ARG A 60 10.57 -3.36 -3.59
N GLN A 61 10.52 -2.15 -4.11
CA GLN A 61 9.98 -0.99 -3.40
C GLN A 61 8.94 -0.27 -4.24
N ILE A 62 8.08 0.51 -3.60
CA ILE A 62 7.00 1.26 -4.26
C ILE A 62 7.48 2.09 -5.46
N ALA A 63 8.73 2.56 -5.44
CA ALA A 63 9.36 3.28 -6.55
C ALA A 63 9.44 2.45 -7.86
N GLU A 64 9.49 1.13 -7.78
CA GLU A 64 9.50 0.24 -8.95
C GLU A 64 8.11 -0.01 -9.53
N TRP A 65 7.06 0.11 -8.70
CA TRP A 65 5.66 -0.16 -9.06
C TRP A 65 4.88 1.11 -9.39
N THR A 66 5.42 2.25 -8.98
CA THR A 66 4.81 3.56 -9.19
C THR A 66 5.58 4.21 -10.32
N ASP A 67 4.93 4.46 -11.46
CA ASP A 67 5.40 5.50 -12.35
C ASP A 67 5.16 6.85 -11.67
N ILE A 68 5.99 7.16 -10.66
CA ILE A 68 5.95 8.40 -9.89
C ILE A 68 6.17 9.60 -10.82
N GLN A 69 6.72 9.35 -12.02
CA GLN A 69 6.91 10.31 -13.10
C GLN A 69 5.62 10.53 -13.92
N SER A 70 4.74 9.54 -14.09
CA SER A 70 3.46 9.71 -14.82
C SER A 70 2.56 10.75 -14.15
N VAL A 71 2.50 10.75 -12.81
CA VAL A 71 1.79 11.76 -12.01
C VAL A 71 2.33 13.18 -12.28
N ARG A 72 3.58 13.30 -12.78
CA ARG A 72 4.21 14.57 -13.16
C ARG A 72 4.00 14.92 -14.64
N LYS A 73 3.88 13.92 -15.53
CA LYS A 73 3.94 14.12 -17.00
C LYS A 73 2.62 14.57 -17.63
N ASP A 74 1.48 14.20 -17.08
CA ASP A 74 0.17 14.48 -17.69
C ASP A 74 -0.56 15.71 -17.11
N GLY A 75 0.04 16.39 -16.12
CA GLY A 75 -0.55 17.56 -15.46
C GLY A 75 -1.79 17.26 -14.61
N ARG A 76 -2.17 15.99 -14.42
CA ARG A 76 -3.35 15.58 -13.64
C ARG A 76 -3.05 15.41 -12.16
N GLY A 77 -1.77 15.30 -11.78
CA GLY A 77 -1.32 15.35 -10.40
C GLY A 77 -1.21 16.78 -9.89
N LYS A 78 -1.80 17.08 -8.73
CA LYS A 78 -1.69 18.40 -8.04
C LYS A 78 -0.25 18.66 -7.56
N GLY A 79 0.77 18.75 -8.41
CA GLY A 79 2.15 19.02 -8.02
C GLY A 79 2.92 17.81 -7.45
N GLY A 80 2.55 16.58 -7.82
CA GLY A 80 3.17 15.34 -7.35
C GLY A 80 2.42 14.65 -6.19
N LEU A 81 2.95 13.52 -5.72
CA LEU A 81 2.40 12.75 -4.60
C LEU A 81 2.73 13.40 -3.25
N SER A 82 1.79 13.38 -2.30
CA SER A 82 2.06 13.64 -0.88
C SER A 82 2.60 12.39 -0.18
N LEU A 83 3.18 12.57 1.01
CA LEU A 83 3.55 11.44 1.88
C LEU A 83 2.35 10.53 2.18
N THR A 84 1.19 11.12 2.46
CA THR A 84 -0.04 10.37 2.74
C THR A 84 -0.50 9.53 1.56
N ASN A 85 -0.41 10.02 0.33
CA ASN A 85 -0.73 9.20 -0.85
C ASN A 85 0.22 8.01 -0.98
N LEU A 86 1.52 8.22 -0.76
CA LEU A 86 2.50 7.14 -0.85
C LEU A 86 2.29 6.08 0.23
N MET A 87 1.97 6.51 1.45
CA MET A 87 1.66 5.60 2.56
C MET A 87 0.36 4.82 2.31
N ASP A 88 -0.68 5.46 1.77
CA ASP A 88 -1.92 4.80 1.38
C ASP A 88 -1.66 3.69 0.34
N ILE A 89 -0.91 4.00 -0.73
CA ILE A 89 -0.57 3.02 -1.77
C ILE A 89 0.23 1.84 -1.17
N THR A 90 1.28 2.13 -0.41
CA THR A 90 2.13 1.08 0.19
C THR A 90 1.32 0.14 1.08
N ARG A 91 0.48 0.70 1.96
CA ARG A 91 -0.34 -0.08 2.89
C ARG A 91 -1.39 -0.93 2.17
N ALA A 92 -2.01 -0.38 1.13
CA ALA A 92 -2.95 -1.15 0.31
C ALA A 92 -2.25 -2.31 -0.41
N MET A 93 -1.06 -2.08 -0.98
CA MET A 93 -0.26 -3.13 -1.61
C MET A 93 0.12 -4.23 -0.62
N ASP A 94 0.54 -3.85 0.60
CA ASP A 94 0.88 -4.79 1.67
C ASP A 94 -0.31 -5.65 2.11
N ASN A 95 -1.54 -5.16 1.95
CA ASN A 95 -2.75 -5.94 2.18
C ASN A 95 -3.08 -6.83 0.97
N LEU A 96 -3.12 -6.23 -0.23
CA LEU A 96 -3.55 -6.88 -1.46
C LEU A 96 -2.63 -8.03 -1.91
N LYS A 97 -1.35 -8.00 -1.54
CA LYS A 97 -0.38 -9.06 -1.90
C LYS A 97 -0.73 -10.45 -1.37
N PHE A 98 -1.62 -10.55 -0.38
CA PHE A 98 -2.08 -11.83 0.17
C PHE A 98 -3.27 -12.43 -0.60
N PHE A 99 -3.83 -11.71 -1.57
CA PHE A 99 -4.99 -12.14 -2.34
C PHE A 99 -4.58 -12.57 -3.73
N GLU A 100 -4.68 -13.88 -4.00
CA GLU A 100 -4.45 -14.45 -5.33
C GLU A 100 -5.63 -14.19 -6.29
N VAL A 101 -6.81 -13.83 -5.77
CA VAL A 101 -7.99 -13.45 -6.55
C VAL A 101 -8.07 -11.94 -6.77
N PRO A 102 -8.82 -11.44 -7.76
CA PRO A 102 -9.04 -10.00 -7.93
C PRO A 102 -9.55 -9.34 -6.65
N ALA A 103 -8.92 -8.25 -6.25
CA ALA A 103 -9.23 -7.52 -5.02
C ALA A 103 -8.93 -6.03 -5.16
N VAL A 104 -9.72 -5.23 -4.45
CA VAL A 104 -9.66 -3.77 -4.42
C VAL A 104 -9.63 -3.31 -2.97
N ALA A 105 -8.68 -2.44 -2.66
CA ALA A 105 -8.59 -1.73 -1.39
C ALA A 105 -8.70 -0.22 -1.65
N ILE A 106 -9.47 0.46 -0.80
CA ILE A 106 -9.61 1.91 -0.81
C ILE A 106 -9.08 2.42 0.52
N MET A 107 -8.11 3.33 0.42
CA MET A 107 -7.41 3.91 1.55
C MET A 107 -7.82 5.36 1.74
N LYS A 108 -7.91 5.77 3.00
CA LYS A 108 -8.07 7.17 3.39
C LYS A 108 -7.24 7.43 4.63
N HIS A 109 -6.25 8.32 4.52
CA HIS A 109 -5.42 8.75 5.66
C HIS A 109 -4.78 7.57 6.42
N ASN A 110 -4.17 6.64 5.69
CA ASN A 110 -3.50 5.43 6.17
C ASN A 110 -4.43 4.33 6.72
N ILE A 111 -5.73 4.46 6.51
CA ILE A 111 -6.76 3.53 6.99
C ILE A 111 -7.48 2.92 5.79
N ILE A 112 -7.74 1.60 5.84
CA ILE A 112 -8.62 0.94 4.86
C ILE A 112 -10.06 1.39 5.15
N SER A 113 -10.64 2.18 4.25
CA SER A 113 -12.03 2.62 4.32
C SER A 113 -12.95 1.74 3.46
N GLY A 114 -12.39 1.01 2.50
CA GLY A 114 -13.13 0.07 1.65
C GLY A 114 -12.27 -1.11 1.24
N PHE A 115 -12.85 -2.30 1.24
CA PHE A 115 -12.19 -3.50 0.72
C PHE A 115 -13.22 -4.45 0.14
N ALA A 116 -12.89 -5.03 -1.01
CA ALA A 116 -13.63 -6.14 -1.57
C ALA A 116 -12.70 -7.04 -2.37
N LYS A 117 -13.08 -8.30 -2.47
CA LYS A 117 -12.41 -9.30 -3.31
C LYS A 117 -13.45 -10.05 -4.12
N GLN A 118 -12.98 -10.76 -5.15
CA GLN A 118 -13.78 -11.70 -5.89
C GLN A 118 -14.37 -12.78 -4.95
N ASN A 119 -15.68 -12.98 -5.06
CA ASN A 119 -16.43 -13.99 -4.32
C ASN A 119 -16.95 -15.13 -5.21
N HIS A 120 -17.04 -14.92 -6.52
CA HIS A 120 -17.37 -15.92 -7.53
C HIS A 120 -16.60 -15.67 -8.82
N VAL A 121 -16.41 -16.70 -9.64
CA VAL A 121 -15.51 -16.69 -10.81
C VAL A 121 -15.87 -15.61 -11.83
N ASP A 122 -17.16 -15.39 -12.06
CA ASP A 122 -17.65 -14.44 -13.08
C ASP A 122 -17.78 -12.99 -12.58
N GLN A 123 -17.30 -12.68 -11.38
CA GLN A 123 -17.38 -11.33 -10.83
C GLN A 123 -16.38 -10.41 -11.52
N SER A 124 -16.87 -9.33 -12.12
CA SER A 124 -16.06 -8.30 -12.78
C SER A 124 -15.30 -7.43 -11.78
N LEU A 125 -14.20 -6.83 -12.23
CA LEU A 125 -13.41 -5.92 -11.40
C LEU A 125 -14.21 -4.65 -11.03
N ALA A 126 -15.08 -4.18 -11.93
CA ALA A 126 -15.98 -3.06 -11.68
C ALA A 126 -16.98 -3.36 -10.55
N GLU A 127 -17.54 -4.56 -10.49
CA GLU A 127 -18.41 -4.98 -9.38
C GLU A 127 -17.65 -5.05 -8.06
N ILE A 128 -16.44 -5.60 -8.06
CA ILE A 128 -15.57 -5.66 -6.87
C ILE A 128 -15.25 -4.24 -6.38
N TYR A 129 -14.88 -3.33 -7.29
CA TYR A 129 -14.65 -1.94 -6.95
C TYR A 129 -15.90 -1.27 -6.35
N ARG A 130 -17.08 -1.44 -6.95
CA ARG A 130 -18.33 -0.87 -6.41
C ARG A 130 -18.62 -1.39 -5.00
N LEU A 131 -18.39 -2.67 -4.73
CA LEU A 131 -18.52 -3.23 -3.38
C LEU A 131 -17.54 -2.58 -2.39
N ALA A 132 -16.26 -2.44 -2.76
CA ALA A 132 -15.27 -1.77 -1.93
C ALA A 132 -15.62 -0.31 -1.67
N ARG A 133 -16.05 0.42 -2.71
CA ARG A 133 -16.50 1.81 -2.65
C ARG A 133 -17.72 1.98 -1.75
N ASP A 134 -18.65 1.04 -1.83
CA ASP A 134 -19.93 1.14 -1.16
C ASP A 134 -19.89 0.73 0.33
N ALA A 135 -18.80 0.07 0.76
CA ALA A 135 -18.56 -0.28 2.17
C ALA A 135 -18.57 0.95 3.09
N ASP A 136 -17.94 2.05 2.67
CA ASP A 136 -18.04 3.37 3.31
C ASP A 136 -17.92 4.49 2.26
N ARG A 137 -19.03 4.75 1.57
CA ARG A 137 -19.09 5.77 0.49
C ARG A 137 -18.61 7.14 0.94
N ARG A 138 -18.84 7.52 2.20
CA ARG A 138 -18.48 8.86 2.69
C ARG A 138 -16.98 8.98 2.88
N SER A 139 -16.37 8.01 3.56
CA SER A 139 -14.91 8.02 3.80
C SER A 139 -14.11 7.77 2.53
N ASN A 140 -14.64 6.96 1.61
CA ASN A 140 -13.98 6.64 0.34
C ASN A 140 -13.89 7.86 -0.61
N PHE A 141 -14.68 8.91 -0.40
CA PHE A 141 -14.59 10.11 -1.21
C PHE A 141 -13.20 10.77 -1.09
N GLY A 142 -12.49 10.87 -2.21
CA GLY A 142 -11.11 11.37 -2.27
C GLY A 142 -10.09 10.44 -1.58
N GLY A 143 -10.40 9.15 -1.49
CA GLY A 143 -9.45 8.11 -1.07
C GLY A 143 -8.57 7.65 -2.24
N THR A 144 -7.57 6.83 -1.91
CA THR A 144 -6.69 6.17 -2.87
C THR A 144 -7.19 4.76 -3.14
N VAL A 145 -7.57 4.49 -4.39
CA VAL A 145 -8.04 3.18 -4.84
C VAL A 145 -6.84 2.38 -5.37
N VAL A 146 -6.66 1.16 -4.89
CA VAL A 146 -5.60 0.26 -5.31
C VAL A 146 -6.20 -1.10 -5.65
N LEU A 147 -5.80 -1.64 -6.80
CA LEU A 147 -6.27 -2.91 -7.34
C LEU A 147 -5.07 -3.85 -7.50
N ASN A 148 -5.27 -5.15 -7.26
CA ASN A 148 -4.23 -6.17 -7.51
C ASN A 148 -4.31 -6.76 -8.94
N ARG A 149 -5.07 -6.11 -9.82
CA ARG A 149 -5.24 -6.44 -11.24
C ARG A 149 -5.14 -5.18 -12.09
N PRO A 150 -4.77 -5.32 -13.38
CA PRO A 150 -4.79 -4.20 -14.30
C PRO A 150 -6.17 -3.53 -14.33
N LEU A 151 -6.18 -2.21 -14.32
CA LEU A 151 -7.39 -1.40 -14.42
C LEU A 151 -7.97 -1.50 -15.84
N ASP A 152 -9.24 -1.91 -15.96
CA ASP A 152 -9.98 -1.94 -17.21
C ASP A 152 -10.91 -0.71 -17.38
N ALA A 153 -11.49 -0.56 -18.58
CA ALA A 153 -12.35 0.58 -18.91
C ALA A 153 -13.63 0.59 -18.06
N ASP A 154 -14.30 -0.55 -17.91
CA ASP A 154 -15.54 -0.69 -17.14
C ASP A 154 -15.34 -0.31 -15.66
N THR A 155 -14.19 -0.67 -15.08
CA THR A 155 -13.82 -0.31 -13.71
C THR A 155 -13.47 1.18 -13.61
N THR A 156 -12.90 1.76 -14.67
CA THR A 156 -12.59 3.20 -14.72
C THR A 156 -13.86 4.07 -14.75
N GLU A 157 -14.92 3.61 -15.41
CA GLU A 157 -16.20 4.31 -15.51
C GLU A 157 -17.11 4.17 -14.27
N ALA A 158 -16.86 3.16 -13.43
CA ALA A 158 -17.70 2.76 -12.30
C ALA A 158 -17.66 3.70 -11.08
#